data_AF-A0AA42LVI1-F1
#
_entry.id   AF-A0AA42LVI1-F1
#
_cell.length_a   1.000
_cell.length_b   1.000
_cell.length_c   1.000
_cell.angle_alpha   90.00
_cell.angle_beta   90.00
_cell.angle_gamma   90.00
#
_symmetry.space_group_name_H-M   'P 1'
#
loop_
_entity.id
_entity.type
_entity.pdbx_description
1 polymer ?
#
loop_
_entity_poly.entity_id
_entity_poly.type
_entity_poly.pdbx_seq_one_letter_code
_entity_poly.pdbx_strand_id
1 'polypeptide(L)'
;LIAADKHITLLCGGAYIKMADGNIELGMPGKLTVKAAQHNFVGPNSASMEFNTWEATPFDDRFQATLADGSLARNAEYTLWRNDGSQVTGRTDSEGFLTMQKDMRMDGVYIEWKGDKK
;
A
#
# COMPACT_ATOMS: atom_id res chain seq x y z
N LEU A 1 -9.87 22.63 -30.49
CA LEU A 1 -9.44 21.25 -30.19
C LEU A 1 -7.92 21.22 -30.24
N ILE A 2 -7.26 20.67 -29.21
CA ILE A 2 -5.83 20.37 -29.25
C ILE A 2 -5.73 18.84 -29.40
N ALA A 3 -5.06 18.37 -30.44
CA ALA A 3 -4.90 16.96 -30.75
C ALA A 3 -3.45 16.69 -31.16
N ALA A 4 -2.92 15.55 -30.77
CA ALA A 4 -1.58 15.10 -31.13
C ALA A 4 -1.58 13.59 -31.38
N ASP A 5 -0.76 13.15 -32.33
CA ASP A 5 -0.61 11.73 -32.71
C ASP A 5 0.13 10.90 -31.65
N LYS A 6 1.09 11.53 -30.95
CA LYS A 6 1.94 10.86 -29.96
C LYS A 6 1.61 11.27 -28.53
N HIS A 7 1.76 12.56 -28.23
CA HIS A 7 1.47 13.10 -26.90
C HIS A 7 1.31 14.62 -26.92
N ILE A 8 0.72 15.15 -25.84
CA ILE A 8 0.70 16.58 -25.51
C ILE A 8 1.45 16.77 -24.19
N THR A 9 2.42 17.67 -24.14
CA THR A 9 3.15 18.01 -22.91
C THR A 9 3.13 19.51 -22.67
N LEU A 10 2.69 19.93 -21.49
CA LEU A 10 2.82 21.30 -20.99
C LEU A 10 3.97 21.30 -19.99
N LEU A 11 5.12 21.88 -20.36
CA LEU A 11 6.33 21.93 -19.54
C LEU A 11 6.60 23.37 -19.09
N CYS A 12 6.87 23.56 -17.80
CA CYS A 12 7.30 24.85 -17.26
C CYS A 12 8.19 24.63 -16.02
N GLY A 13 9.42 25.15 -16.05
CA GLY A 13 10.32 25.13 -14.88
C GLY A 13 10.62 23.72 -14.33
N GLY A 14 10.60 22.69 -15.19
CA GLY A 14 10.80 21.29 -14.80
C GLY A 14 9.56 20.58 -14.28
N ALA A 15 8.43 21.29 -14.08
CA ALA A 15 7.13 20.67 -13.86
C ALA A 15 6.43 20.44 -15.21
N TYR A 16 5.70 19.34 -15.35
CA TYR A 16 4.96 19.03 -16.56
C TYR A 16 3.63 18.31 -16.34
N ILE A 17 2.75 18.47 -17.31
CA ILE A 17 1.55 17.65 -17.51
C ILE A 17 1.67 17.00 -18.88
N LYS A 18 1.64 15.68 -18.95
CA LYS A 18 1.78 14.91 -20.19
C LYS A 18 0.56 14.03 -20.39
N MET A 19 0.03 14.03 -21.61
CA MET A 19 -1.05 13.15 -22.06
C MET A 19 -0.51 12.25 -23.17
N ALA A 20 -0.43 10.95 -22.92
CA ALA A 20 0.13 9.95 -23.85
C ALA A 20 -0.51 8.59 -23.60
N ASP A 21 -0.76 7.81 -24.65
CA ASP A 21 -1.20 6.40 -24.55
C ASP A 21 -2.45 6.19 -23.67
N GLY A 22 -3.36 7.17 -23.66
CA GLY A 22 -4.57 7.14 -22.83
C GLY A 22 -4.37 7.53 -21.36
N ASN A 23 -3.16 7.91 -20.96
CA ASN A 23 -2.80 8.26 -19.59
C ASN A 23 -2.52 9.77 -19.43
N ILE A 24 -2.65 10.26 -18.19
CA ILE A 24 -2.23 11.60 -17.78
C ILE A 24 -1.15 11.47 -16.70
N GLU A 25 0.00 12.10 -16.92
CA GLU A 25 1.13 12.13 -16.01
C GLU A 25 1.38 13.56 -15.52
N LEU A 26 1.55 13.73 -14.21
CA LEU A 26 1.94 15.00 -13.58
C LEU A 26 3.30 14.81 -12.92
N GLY A 27 4.35 15.42 -13.46
CA GLY A 27 5.70 15.37 -12.90
C GLY A 27 6.16 16.75 -12.42
N MET A 28 6.79 16.82 -11.25
CA MET A 28 7.34 18.07 -10.72
C MET A 28 8.45 17.82 -9.71
N PRO A 29 9.45 18.73 -9.60
CA PRO A 29 10.46 18.66 -8.55
C PRO A 29 9.94 19.14 -7.18
N GLY A 30 8.85 19.91 -7.17
CA GLY A 30 8.26 20.52 -5.99
C GLY A 30 7.01 19.81 -5.47
N LYS A 31 6.18 20.54 -4.72
CA LYS A 31 4.91 20.02 -4.17
C LYS A 31 3.76 20.19 -5.16
N LEU A 32 2.93 19.15 -5.30
CA LEU A 32 1.62 19.28 -5.92
C LEU A 32 0.63 19.86 -4.90
N THR A 33 0.03 21.00 -5.21
CA THR A 33 -1.04 21.61 -4.38
C THR A 33 -2.35 21.63 -5.16
N VAL A 34 -3.34 20.85 -4.71
CA VAL A 34 -4.68 20.81 -5.32
C VAL A 34 -5.66 21.56 -4.40
N LYS A 35 -6.18 22.70 -4.87
CA LYS A 35 -7.17 23.51 -4.12
C LYS A 35 -8.55 23.29 -4.72
N ALA A 36 -9.41 22.53 -4.04
CA ALA A 36 -10.82 22.40 -4.40
C ALA A 36 -11.68 22.09 -3.16
N ALA A 37 -13.00 22.33 -3.25
CA ALA A 37 -13.93 22.09 -2.15
C ALA A 37 -14.16 20.59 -1.85
N GLN A 38 -13.95 19.72 -2.85
CA GLN A 38 -14.07 18.27 -2.72
C GLN A 38 -13.06 17.58 -3.64
N HIS A 39 -12.40 16.53 -3.16
CA HIS A 39 -11.59 15.63 -3.97
C HIS A 39 -12.15 14.21 -3.85
N ASN A 40 -12.34 13.53 -4.98
CA ASN A 40 -12.81 12.15 -5.02
C ASN A 40 -11.80 11.31 -5.80
N PHE A 41 -10.99 10.52 -5.09
CA PHE A 41 -10.03 9.59 -5.66
C PHE A 41 -10.59 8.18 -5.48
N VAL A 42 -10.95 7.51 -6.58
CA VAL A 42 -11.64 6.22 -6.54
C VAL A 42 -10.70 5.12 -7.08
N GLY A 43 -9.95 4.48 -6.17
CA GLY A 43 -9.11 3.27 -6.37
C GLY A 43 -7.58 3.48 -6.36
N PRO A 44 -6.76 2.40 -6.18
CA PRO A 44 -6.78 1.50 -5.02
C PRO A 44 -6.33 2.22 -3.73
N ASN A 45 -6.74 1.69 -2.59
CA ASN A 45 -6.85 2.40 -1.31
C ASN A 45 -5.55 2.54 -0.50
N SER A 46 -4.37 2.24 -1.06
CA SER A 46 -3.06 2.52 -0.46
C SER A 46 -1.92 2.11 -1.41
N ALA A 47 -0.77 2.80 -1.32
CA ALA A 47 0.46 2.42 -2.02
C ALA A 47 0.92 0.98 -1.68
N SER A 48 0.55 0.47 -0.49
CA SER A 48 0.78 -0.90 -0.04
C SER A 48 0.15 -1.97 -0.95
N MET A 49 -0.95 -1.66 -1.65
CA MET A 49 -1.53 -2.60 -2.62
C MET A 49 -0.68 -2.75 -3.89
N GLU A 50 -0.01 -1.68 -4.33
CA GLU A 50 0.87 -1.70 -5.50
C GLU A 50 2.20 -2.41 -5.19
N PHE A 51 2.78 -2.22 -4.00
CA PHE A 51 4.02 -2.90 -3.60
C PHE A 51 3.90 -4.43 -3.52
N ASN A 52 2.72 -4.95 -3.18
CA ASN A 52 2.47 -6.39 -3.17
C ASN A 52 2.51 -7.03 -4.56
N THR A 53 2.49 -6.24 -5.65
CA THR A 53 2.59 -6.75 -7.02
C THR A 53 4.01 -6.79 -7.58
N TRP A 54 5.00 -6.23 -6.87
CA TRP A 54 6.39 -6.20 -7.34
C TRP A 54 7.10 -7.53 -7.08
N GLU A 55 7.96 -7.98 -8.00
CA GLU A 55 8.65 -9.30 -7.87
C GLU A 55 9.58 -9.36 -6.65
N ALA A 56 10.26 -8.26 -6.29
CA ALA A 56 11.11 -8.17 -5.10
C ALA A 56 11.07 -6.76 -4.50
N THR A 57 11.05 -6.67 -3.18
CA THR A 57 11.13 -5.41 -2.42
C THR A 57 12.23 -5.54 -1.36
N PRO A 58 13.02 -4.49 -1.09
CA PRO A 58 14.12 -4.54 -0.10
C PRO A 58 13.64 -4.63 1.37
N PHE A 59 12.37 -4.97 1.61
CA PHE A 59 11.70 -4.99 2.92
C PHE A 59 10.93 -6.30 3.14
N ASP A 60 11.56 -7.44 2.84
CA ASP A 60 10.99 -8.78 2.99
C ASP A 60 11.06 -9.29 4.46
N ASP A 61 10.69 -8.45 5.43
CA ASP A 61 10.70 -8.85 6.84
C ASP A 61 9.53 -9.82 7.11
N ARG A 62 9.87 -11.03 7.58
CA ARG A 62 8.89 -12.01 8.06
C ARG A 62 8.71 -11.84 9.56
N PHE A 63 7.49 -11.52 9.99
CA PHE A 63 7.15 -11.36 11.40
C PHE A 63 6.60 -12.66 11.96
N GLN A 64 7.16 -13.10 13.09
CA GLN A 64 6.64 -14.23 13.86
C GLN A 64 5.72 -13.70 14.96
N ALA A 65 4.51 -14.22 15.02
CA ALA A 65 3.49 -13.74 15.93
C ALA A 65 3.34 -14.66 17.15
N THR A 66 3.17 -14.06 18.32
CA THR A 66 2.88 -14.75 19.58
C THR A 66 1.48 -14.41 20.08
N LEU A 67 0.82 -15.37 20.72
CA LEU A 67 -0.43 -15.17 21.44
C LEU A 67 -0.17 -14.51 22.81
N ALA A 68 -1.24 -14.12 23.49
CA ALA A 68 -1.16 -13.43 24.79
C ALA A 68 -0.51 -14.30 25.89
N ASP A 69 -0.56 -15.63 25.74
CA ASP A 69 0.07 -16.60 26.64
C ASP A 69 1.57 -16.83 26.33
N GLY A 70 2.12 -16.12 25.33
CA GLY A 70 3.50 -16.26 24.88
C GLY A 70 3.75 -17.46 23.94
N SER A 71 2.74 -18.26 23.64
CA SER A 71 2.85 -19.33 22.65
C SER A 71 2.88 -18.77 21.23
N LEU A 72 3.52 -19.50 20.31
CA LEU A 72 3.54 -19.10 18.91
C LEU A 72 2.13 -19.24 18.32
N ALA A 73 1.66 -18.19 17.67
CA ALA A 73 0.37 -18.18 16.99
C ALA A 73 0.48 -18.95 15.67
N ARG A 74 0.58 -20.28 15.74
CA ARG A 74 0.74 -21.17 14.58
C ARG A 74 -0.61 -21.46 13.94
N ASN A 75 -0.70 -21.42 12.61
CA ASN A 75 -1.94 -21.71 11.87
C ASN A 75 -3.16 -20.89 12.34
N ALA A 76 -2.93 -19.70 12.89
CA ALA A 76 -3.93 -18.82 13.46
C ALA A 76 -4.39 -17.78 12.43
N GLU A 77 -5.71 -17.60 12.32
CA GLU A 77 -6.28 -16.55 11.49
C GLU A 77 -6.15 -15.20 12.16
N TYR A 78 -5.67 -14.21 11.41
CA TYR A 78 -5.42 -12.88 11.93
C TYR A 78 -5.99 -11.80 11.02
N THR A 79 -6.29 -10.67 11.65
CA THR A 79 -6.53 -9.40 11.00
C THR A 79 -5.43 -8.44 11.44
N LEU A 80 -4.62 -8.01 10.49
CA LEU A 80 -3.61 -6.99 10.67
C LEU A 80 -4.22 -5.64 10.32
N TRP A 81 -4.13 -4.71 11.26
CA TRP A 81 -4.47 -3.30 11.04
C TRP A 81 -3.19 -2.48 10.96
N ARG A 82 -3.07 -1.72 9.87
CA ARG A 82 -1.94 -0.81 9.64
C ARG A 82 -2.31 0.62 10.03
N ASN A 83 -1.29 1.42 10.28
CA ASN A 83 -1.46 2.82 10.68
C ASN A 83 -2.09 3.70 9.57
N ASP A 84 -2.01 3.27 8.31
CA ASP A 84 -2.72 3.91 7.19
C ASP A 84 -4.22 3.55 7.13
N GLY A 85 -4.71 2.76 8.09
CA GLY A 85 -6.09 2.27 8.14
C GLY A 85 -6.36 1.08 7.23
N SER A 86 -5.36 0.59 6.49
CA SER A 86 -5.52 -0.61 5.68
C SER A 86 -5.58 -1.86 6.56
N GLN A 87 -6.48 -2.77 6.20
CA GLN A 87 -6.68 -4.04 6.88
C GLN A 87 -6.23 -5.18 5.98
N VAL A 88 -5.49 -6.14 6.54
CA VAL A 88 -5.17 -7.38 5.84
C VAL A 88 -5.52 -8.57 6.71
N THR A 89 -6.31 -9.47 6.14
CA THR A 89 -6.61 -10.76 6.76
C THR A 89 -5.67 -11.82 6.22
N GLY A 90 -5.18 -12.70 7.09
CA GLY A 90 -4.32 -13.80 6.70
C GLY A 90 -4.34 -14.93 7.70
N ARG A 91 -3.51 -15.95 7.46
CA ARG A 91 -3.27 -17.05 8.39
C ARG A 91 -1.77 -17.19 8.58
N THR A 92 -1.33 -17.34 9.83
CA THR A 92 0.07 -17.65 10.11
C THR A 92 0.42 -19.07 9.66
N ASP A 93 1.68 -19.32 9.36
CA ASP A 93 2.16 -20.66 9.00
C ASP A 93 2.34 -21.59 10.21
N SER A 94 2.89 -22.78 9.98
CA SER A 94 3.18 -23.79 11.02
C SER A 94 4.22 -23.34 12.05
N GLU A 95 5.02 -22.33 11.74
CA GLU A 95 6.03 -21.76 12.62
C GLU A 95 5.56 -20.45 13.27
N GLY A 96 4.39 -19.94 12.89
CA GLY A 96 3.79 -18.72 13.43
C GLY A 96 4.17 -17.45 12.68
N PHE A 97 4.75 -17.56 11.47
CA PHE A 97 5.03 -16.39 10.63
C PHE A 97 3.76 -15.90 9.93
N LEU A 98 3.60 -14.58 9.90
CA LEU A 98 2.59 -13.93 9.07
C LEU A 98 2.91 -14.17 7.58
N THR A 99 1.87 -14.19 6.75
CA THR A 99 2.06 -14.24 5.30
C THR A 99 2.85 -13.00 4.87
N MET A 100 3.91 -13.19 4.07
CA MET A 100 4.80 -12.11 3.61
C MET A 100 3.98 -10.93 3.08
N GLN A 101 4.19 -9.75 3.68
CA GLN A 101 3.69 -8.49 3.15
C GLN A 101 4.87 -7.65 2.75
N LYS A 102 4.84 -7.16 1.52
CA LYS A 102 5.86 -6.26 0.99
C LYS A 102 5.46 -4.84 1.40
N ASP A 103 6.02 -4.33 2.51
CA ASP A 103 5.73 -2.95 2.93
C ASP A 103 6.93 -2.22 3.57
N MET A 104 6.99 -0.91 3.32
CA MET A 104 7.97 0.04 3.85
C MET A 104 7.62 0.38 5.30
N ARG A 105 8.20 -0.35 6.25
CA ARG A 105 8.17 -0.11 7.71
C ARG A 105 6.79 -0.26 8.36
N MET A 106 6.64 -1.37 9.10
CA MET A 106 5.57 -1.57 10.07
C MET A 106 5.82 -0.81 11.38
N ASP A 107 5.90 0.51 11.34
CA ASP A 107 5.77 1.31 12.57
C ASP A 107 4.28 1.38 12.95
N GLY A 108 3.90 0.72 14.05
CA GLY A 108 2.56 0.84 14.65
C GLY A 108 1.49 -0.10 14.10
N VAL A 109 1.80 -1.37 13.84
CA VAL A 109 0.79 -2.39 13.50
C VAL A 109 0.20 -3.04 14.76
N TYR A 110 -1.08 -3.39 14.71
CA TYR A 110 -1.70 -4.26 15.72
C TYR A 110 -2.43 -5.42 15.05
N ILE A 111 -2.41 -6.58 15.71
CA ILE A 111 -2.99 -7.82 15.21
C ILE A 111 -4.17 -8.20 16.09
N GLU A 112 -5.28 -8.53 15.45
CA GLU A 112 -6.45 -9.13 16.08
C GLU A 112 -6.60 -10.59 15.63
N TRP A 113 -6.64 -11.51 16.60
CA TRP A 113 -6.80 -12.94 16.34
C TRP A 113 -8.27 -13.29 16.15
N LYS A 114 -8.62 -13.87 15.00
CA LYS A 114 -9.96 -14.44 14.77
C LYS A 114 -10.03 -15.80 15.46
N GLY A 115 -10.12 -15.79 16.78
CA GLY A 115 -10.13 -17.03 17.57
C GLY A 115 -10.45 -16.85 19.05
N ASP A 116 -10.20 -15.68 19.64
CA ASP A 116 -10.59 -15.43 21.04
C ASP A 116 -12.07 -15.01 21.15
N LYS A 117 -12.96 -15.95 20.86
CA LYS A 117 -14.22 -16.02 21.59
C LYS A 117 -14.02 -16.96 22.76
N LYS A 118 -13.76 -16.36 23.92
CA LYS A 118 -14.00 -16.84 25.30
C LYS A 118 -13.92 -18.34 25.56
#